data_AF-A0A6J3LR39-F1
#
_entry.id   AF-A0A6J3LR39-F1
#
_cell.length_a   1.000
_cell.length_b   1.000
_cell.length_c   1.000
_cell.angle_alpha   90.00
_cell.angle_beta   90.00
_cell.angle_gamma   90.00
#
_symmetry.space_group_name_H-M   'P 1'
#
loop_
_entity.id
_entity.type
_entity.pdbx_description
1 polymer ?
#
loop_
_entity_poly.entity_id
_entity_poly.type
_entity_poly.pdbx_seq_one_letter_code
_entity_poly.pdbx_strand_id
1 'polypeptide(L)'
;GAGAYVVWRCAVGLLGSGAGGAEVEMAKRYSEFDALHIALVRAFPHAVAMIPALPRKSLVSRFRPHFLESRRAGLQHFLSCVLLNPEFAASPILKDFVFS
;
A
#
# COMPACT_ATOMS: atom_id res chain seq x y z
N GLY A 1 13.24 2.91 24.40
CA GLY A 1 11.87 3.47 24.42
C GLY A 1 11.20 3.20 23.09
N ALA A 2 10.05 2.53 23.09
CA ALA A 2 9.32 2.23 21.87
C ALA A 2 8.80 3.54 21.24
N GLY A 3 9.31 3.89 20.06
CA GLY A 3 8.85 5.09 19.35
C GLY A 3 7.42 4.91 18.86
N ALA A 4 6.55 5.90 19.08
CA ALA A 4 5.19 5.89 18.56
C ALA A 4 5.17 5.83 17.02
N TYR A 5 4.29 5.00 16.46
CA TYR A 5 4.09 4.80 15.02
C TYR A 5 2.61 4.94 14.63
N VAL A 6 2.37 5.16 13.34
CA VAL A 6 1.01 5.24 12.76
C VAL A 6 0.76 3.97 11.95
N VAL A 7 -0.40 3.36 12.21
CA VAL A 7 -0.92 2.21 11.46
C VAL A 7 -2.01 2.70 10.52
N TRP A 8 -1.94 2.27 9.27
CA TRP A 8 -2.91 2.57 8.21
C TRP A 8 -3.82 1.37 8.06
N ARG A 9 -5.12 1.58 8.33
CA ARG A 9 -6.14 0.57 8.01
C ARG A 9 -6.54 0.73 6.56
N CYS A 10 -6.53 -0.37 5.83
CA CYS A 10 -6.91 -0.44 4.43
C CYS A 10 -7.95 -1.54 4.28
N ALA A 11 -8.96 -1.29 3.46
CA ALA A 11 -9.96 -2.27 3.10
C ALA A 11 -9.94 -2.39 1.57
N VAL A 12 -9.79 -3.62 1.07
CA VAL A 12 -9.61 -3.93 -0.34
C VAL A 12 -10.76 -4.81 -0.80
N GLY A 13 -11.56 -4.30 -1.74
CA GLY A 13 -12.59 -5.09 -2.41
C GLY A 13 -11.97 -6.01 -3.46
N LEU A 14 -12.25 -7.31 -3.37
CA LEU A 14 -11.82 -8.28 -4.39
C LEU A 14 -12.83 -8.31 -5.55
N LEU A 15 -12.33 -8.36 -6.79
CA LEU A 15 -13.17 -8.37 -8.01
C LEU A 15 -13.98 -9.67 -8.10
N GLY A 16 -15.19 -9.58 -7.58
CA GLY A 16 -16.30 -10.54 -7.67
C GLY A 16 -17.59 -9.99 -7.03
N SER A 17 -17.62 -8.70 -6.73
CA SER A 17 -18.59 -8.10 -5.81
C SER A 17 -19.64 -7.26 -6.54
N GLY A 18 -20.80 -7.87 -6.79
CA GLY A 18 -22.06 -7.18 -6.56
C GLY A 18 -22.24 -6.88 -5.05
N ALA A 19 -23.45 -6.63 -4.57
CA ALA A 19 -23.74 -6.21 -3.18
C ALA A 19 -23.38 -7.22 -2.04
N GLY A 20 -22.44 -8.16 -2.25
CA GLY A 20 -22.01 -9.14 -1.24
C GLY A 20 -20.66 -9.81 -1.51
N GLY A 21 -19.68 -9.12 -2.12
CA GLY A 21 -18.34 -9.68 -2.32
C GLY A 21 -17.41 -9.49 -1.13
N ALA A 22 -16.35 -10.29 -1.11
CA ALA A 22 -15.38 -10.33 -0.02
C ALA A 22 -14.49 -9.08 -0.01
N GLU A 23 -14.47 -8.40 1.13
CA GLU A 23 -13.54 -7.33 1.45
C GLU A 23 -12.44 -7.87 2.36
N VAL A 24 -11.20 -7.51 2.06
CA VAL A 24 -10.05 -7.85 2.90
C VAL A 24 -9.60 -6.60 3.63
N GLU A 25 -9.67 -6.65 4.96
CA GLU A 25 -9.13 -5.62 5.83
C GLU A 25 -7.68 -5.93 6.22
N MET A 26 -6.82 -4.92 6.18
CA MET A 26 -5.43 -5.02 6.62
C MET A 26 -5.01 -3.76 7.38
N ALA A 27 -4.04 -3.91 8.27
CA ALA A 27 -3.49 -2.83 9.06
C ALA A 27 -1.96 -2.80 8.93
N LYS A 28 -1.42 -1.82 8.20
CA LYS A 28 0.00 -1.79 7.82
C LYS A 28 0.66 -0.46 8.22
N ARG A 29 1.93 -0.51 8.62
CA ARG A 29 2.74 0.71 8.85
C ARG A 29 3.32 1.22 7.54
N TYR A 30 3.64 2.51 7.48
CA TYR A 30 4.28 3.10 6.29
C TYR A 30 5.55 2.34 5.84
N SER A 31 6.35 1.83 6.78
CA SER A 31 7.56 1.05 6.45
C SER A 31 7.26 -0.25 5.71
N GLU A 32 6.08 -0.84 5.91
CA GLU A 32 5.66 -2.06 5.21
C GLU A 32 5.26 -1.76 3.77
N PHE A 33 4.64 -0.60 3.51
CA PHE A 33 4.41 -0.11 2.14
C PHE A 33 5.73 0.17 1.42
N ASP A 34 6.70 0.76 2.12
CA ASP A 34 8.05 1.02 1.58
C ASP A 34 8.76 -0.28 1.19
N ALA A 35 8.68 -1.31 2.04
CA ALA A 35 9.20 -2.63 1.74
C ALA A 35 8.49 -3.27 0.53
N LEU A 36 7.16 -3.16 0.44
CA LEU A 36 6.38 -3.65 -0.70
C LEU A 36 6.80 -2.95 -2.01
N HIS A 37 6.90 -1.63 -2.02
CA HIS A 37 7.34 -0.87 -3.21
C HIS A 37 8.73 -1.33 -3.68
N ILE A 38 9.69 -1.48 -2.76
CA ILE A 38 11.02 -1.98 -3.10
C ILE A 38 10.97 -3.41 -3.66
N ALA A 39 10.15 -4.29 -3.08
CA ALA A 39 9.99 -5.66 -3.55
C ALA A 39 9.39 -5.72 -4.95
N LEU A 40 8.35 -4.92 -5.23
CA LEU A 40 7.71 -4.83 -6.55
C LEU A 40 8.68 -4.30 -7.61
N VAL A 41 9.41 -3.21 -7.32
CA VAL A 41 10.40 -2.65 -8.26
C VAL A 41 11.52 -3.65 -8.59
N ARG A 42 11.94 -4.46 -7.61
CA ARG A 42 12.95 -5.51 -7.82
C ARG A 42 12.42 -6.70 -8.61
N ALA A 43 11.17 -7.10 -8.36
CA ALA A 43 10.55 -8.24 -9.02
C ALA A 43 10.09 -7.93 -10.45
N PHE A 44 9.69 -6.69 -10.71
CA PHE A 44 9.15 -6.24 -12.00
C PHE A 44 9.93 -5.04 -12.55
N PRO A 45 11.23 -5.19 -12.89
CA PRO A 45 12.07 -4.09 -13.35
C PRO A 45 11.58 -3.47 -14.66
N HIS A 46 10.92 -4.25 -15.53
CA HIS A 46 10.28 -3.79 -16.76
C HIS A 46 9.02 -2.95 -16.51
N ALA A 47 8.39 -3.11 -15.36
CA ALA A 47 7.12 -2.47 -15.03
C ALA A 47 7.25 -1.33 -14.00
N VAL A 48 8.47 -0.87 -13.71
CA VAL A 48 8.74 0.19 -12.72
C VAL A 48 7.97 1.47 -13.02
N ALA A 49 7.78 1.82 -14.29
CA ALA A 49 6.99 2.98 -14.70
C ALA A 49 5.51 2.88 -14.31
N MET A 50 4.99 1.67 -14.05
CA MET A 50 3.63 1.41 -13.63
C MET A 50 3.47 1.36 -12.09
N ILE A 51 4.58 1.40 -11.35
CA ILE A 51 4.58 1.39 -9.88
C ILE A 51 4.64 2.86 -9.41
N PRO A 52 3.56 3.41 -8.80
CA PRO A 52 3.56 4.79 -8.36
C PRO A 52 4.54 5.00 -7.20
N ALA A 53 5.14 6.19 -7.15
CA ALA A 53 6.05 6.56 -6.08
C ALA A 53 5.30 6.71 -4.74
N LEU A 54 5.92 6.24 -3.66
CA LEU A 54 5.38 6.45 -2.31
C LEU A 54 5.55 7.91 -1.85
N PRO A 55 4.61 8.44 -1.06
CA PRO A 55 4.73 9.78 -0.50
C PRO A 55 5.95 9.87 0.43
N ARG A 56 6.69 10.98 0.37
CA ARG A 56 8.00 11.15 1.03
C ARG A 56 8.00 10.72 2.51
N LYS A 57 9.10 10.07 2.93
CA LYS A 57 9.41 9.83 4.34
C LYS A 57 9.61 11.19 5.04
N SER A 58 8.71 11.56 5.95
CA SER A 58 8.93 12.72 6.84
C SER A 58 9.26 12.23 8.25
N LEU A 59 10.41 12.67 8.76
CA LEU A 59 10.84 12.42 10.14
C LEU A 59 10.42 13.55 11.10
N VAL A 60 10.12 14.74 10.57
CA VAL A 60 9.88 15.96 11.37
C VAL A 60 8.39 16.30 11.48
N SER A 61 7.53 15.77 10.59
CA SER A 61 6.10 16.12 10.51
C SER A 61 5.16 14.91 10.62
N ARG A 62 5.66 13.76 11.11
CA ARG A 62 4.96 12.46 11.03
C ARG A 62 3.61 12.37 11.73
N PHE A 63 3.27 13.31 12.62
CA PHE A 63 2.01 13.37 13.35
C PHE A 63 1.13 14.59 12.97
N ARG A 64 1.56 15.42 12.02
CA ARG A 64 0.74 16.56 11.58
C ARG A 64 -0.46 16.04 10.78
N PRO A 65 -1.70 16.49 11.07
CA PRO A 65 -2.89 16.00 10.38
C PRO A 65 -2.81 16.14 8.86
N HIS A 66 -2.34 17.28 8.35
CA HIS A 66 -2.16 17.51 6.91
C HIS A 66 -1.18 16.50 6.27
N PHE A 67 -0.10 16.16 6.98
CA PHE A 67 0.86 15.17 6.51
C PHE A 67 0.27 13.76 6.50
N LEU A 68 -0.54 13.42 7.52
CA LEU A 68 -1.24 12.14 7.58
C LEU A 68 -2.25 12.00 6.45
N GLU A 69 -3.03 13.03 6.14
CA GLU A 69 -3.98 12.99 5.02
C GLU A 69 -3.30 12.87 3.66
N SER A 70 -2.24 13.65 3.42
CA SER A 70 -1.46 13.54 2.18
C SER A 70 -0.84 12.15 2.02
N ARG A 71 -0.33 11.58 3.12
CA ARG A 71 0.19 10.21 3.14
C ARG A 71 -0.92 9.19 2.90
N ARG A 72 -2.09 9.33 3.53
CA ARG A 72 -3.25 8.46 3.32
C ARG A 72 -3.63 8.39 1.85
N ALA A 73 -3.77 9.56 1.21
CA ALA A 73 -4.11 9.67 -0.20
C ALA A 73 -3.04 9.02 -1.09
N GLY A 74 -1.75 9.24 -0.80
CA GLY A 74 -0.65 8.63 -1.54
C GLY A 74 -0.61 7.10 -1.39
N LEU A 75 -0.83 6.57 -0.19
CA LEU A 75 -0.90 5.12 0.06
C LEU A 75 -2.11 4.48 -0.61
N GLN A 76 -3.27 5.14 -0.58
CA GLN A 76 -4.47 4.69 -1.27
C GLN A 76 -4.23 4.63 -2.78
N HIS A 77 -3.70 5.69 -3.38
CA HIS A 77 -3.37 5.73 -4.80
C HIS A 77 -2.37 4.63 -5.17
N PHE A 78 -1.32 4.43 -4.35
CA PHE A 78 -0.35 3.36 -4.54
C PHE A 78 -1.02 1.98 -4.60
N LEU A 79 -1.83 1.64 -3.60
CA LEU A 79 -2.54 0.36 -3.58
C LEU A 79 -3.50 0.20 -4.76
N SER A 80 -4.24 1.24 -5.13
CA SER A 80 -5.15 1.19 -6.28
C SER A 80 -4.40 0.86 -7.56
N CYS A 81 -3.28 1.52 -7.86
CA CYS A 81 -2.50 1.23 -9.07
C CYS A 81 -1.95 -0.20 -9.09
N VAL A 82 -1.45 -0.67 -7.94
CA VAL A 82 -0.84 -2.01 -7.86
C VAL A 82 -1.91 -3.11 -7.93
N LEU A 83 -3.07 -2.93 -7.31
CA LEU A 83 -4.18 -3.89 -7.34
C LEU A 83 -4.91 -3.92 -8.69
N LEU A 84 -4.92 -2.82 -9.43
CA LEU A 84 -5.54 -2.76 -10.76
C LEU A 84 -4.66 -3.37 -11.86
N ASN A 85 -3.36 -3.56 -11.61
CA ASN A 85 -2.48 -4.24 -12.55
C ASN A 85 -2.53 -5.76 -12.30
N PRO A 86 -3.02 -6.58 -13.25
CA PRO A 86 -3.15 -8.03 -13.05
C PRO A 86 -1.80 -8.73 -12.84
N GLU A 87 -0.71 -8.21 -13.40
CA GLU A 87 0.65 -8.76 -13.21
C GLU A 87 1.08 -8.66 -11.74
N PHE A 88 0.82 -7.52 -11.11
CA PHE A 88 1.13 -7.29 -9.71
C PHE A 88 0.12 -7.96 -8.78
N ALA A 89 -1.18 -7.90 -9.11
CA ALA A 89 -2.25 -8.49 -8.32
C ALA A 89 -2.16 -10.02 -8.23
N ALA A 90 -1.68 -10.68 -9.29
CA ALA A 90 -1.44 -12.11 -9.27
C ALA A 90 -0.18 -12.52 -8.49
N SER A 91 0.73 -11.57 -8.23
CA SER A 91 2.05 -11.85 -7.61
C SER A 91 1.93 -12.30 -6.15
N PRO A 92 2.82 -13.21 -5.69
CA PRO A 92 2.86 -13.59 -4.28
C PRO A 92 3.25 -12.39 -3.39
N ILE A 93 4.06 -11.47 -3.90
CA ILE A 93 4.51 -10.27 -3.16
C ILE A 93 3.32 -9.43 -2.69
N LEU A 94 2.37 -9.16 -3.57
CA LEU A 94 1.19 -8.38 -3.20
C LEU A 94 0.22 -9.19 -2.35
N LYS A 95 0.00 -10.47 -2.68
CA LYS A 95 -0.89 -11.35 -1.90
C LYS A 95 -0.41 -11.50 -0.45
N ASP A 96 0.88 -11.74 -0.25
CA ASP A 96 1.48 -11.83 1.08
C ASP A 96 1.31 -10.52 1.83
N PHE A 97 1.47 -9.37 1.17
CA PHE A 97 1.21 -8.07 1.80
C PHE A 97 -0.26 -7.91 2.22
N VAL A 98 -1.21 -8.31 1.37
CA VAL A 98 -2.65 -8.18 1.62
C VAL A 98 -3.14 -9.11 2.73
N PHE A 99 -2.62 -10.35 2.79
CA PHE A 99 -3.09 -11.39 3.72
C PHE A 99 -2.20 -11.60 4.95
N SER A 100 -1.14 -10.80 5.14
CA SER A 100 -0.26 -10.84 6.31
C SER A 100 -0.73 -10.01 7.50
#